data_AF-A0A961HGW3-F1
#
_entry.id   AF-A0A961HGW3-F1
#
_cell.length_a   1.000
_cell.length_b   1.000
_cell.length_c   1.000
_cell.angle_alpha   90.00
_cell.angle_beta   90.00
_cell.angle_gamma   90.00
#
_symmetry.space_group_name_H-M   'P 1'
#
loop_
_entity.id
_entity.type
_entity.pdbx_description
1 polymer ?
#
loop_
_entity_poly.entity_id
_entity_poly.type
_entity_poly.pdbx_seq_one_letter_code
_entity_poly.pdbx_strand_id
1 'polypeptide(L)'
;ACSLAEHATRGWSDTFTGATLGRSQLELWSRGLRVFTESRARHNPEQFLDVDFADLRRDPMGTVERVYAALGIPMSEAARSGVRTLDEESKTGARAPSHTYSLADYGLDADDVARAFAT
;
A
#
# COMPACT_ATOMS: atom_id res chain seq x y z
N ALA A 1 5.26 6.06 -3.43
CA ALA A 1 6.06 4.92 -3.92
C ALA A 1 7.34 5.32 -4.68
N CYS A 2 7.54 6.60 -5.03
CA CYS A 2 8.68 7.02 -5.86
C CYS A 2 10.05 6.87 -5.16
N SER A 3 10.21 7.44 -3.95
CA SER A 3 11.46 7.35 -3.20
C SER A 3 11.91 5.91 -2.94
N LEU A 4 10.99 5.02 -2.56
CA LEU A 4 11.31 3.61 -2.38
C LEU A 4 11.85 2.96 -3.67
N ALA A 5 11.20 3.22 -4.82
CA ALA A 5 11.63 2.69 -6.10
C ALA A 5 13.01 3.24 -6.49
N GLU A 6 13.25 4.55 -6.31
CA GLU A 6 14.55 5.17 -6.56
C GLU A 6 15.66 4.55 -5.72
N HIS A 7 15.42 4.33 -4.42
CA HIS A 7 16.38 3.67 -3.54
C HIS A 7 16.66 2.23 -3.97
N ALA A 8 15.63 1.49 -4.37
CA ALA A 8 15.76 0.11 -4.79
C ALA A 8 16.50 -0.05 -6.13
N THR A 9 16.39 0.92 -7.05
CA THR A 9 16.96 0.84 -8.41
C THR A 9 18.18 1.73 -8.61
N ARG A 10 18.78 2.24 -7.52
CA ARG A 10 19.94 3.15 -7.59
C ARG A 10 21.10 2.51 -8.36
N GLY A 11 21.59 3.23 -9.37
CA GLY A 11 22.72 2.79 -10.20
C GLY A 11 22.36 1.81 -11.32
N TRP A 12 21.08 1.48 -11.50
CA TRP A 12 20.65 0.54 -12.55
C TRP A 12 20.32 1.24 -13.88
N SER A 13 19.96 2.52 -13.83
CA SER A 13 19.55 3.29 -15.00
C SER A 13 19.76 4.78 -14.76
N ASP A 14 20.25 5.48 -15.77
CA ASP A 14 20.28 6.95 -15.79
C ASP A 14 18.95 7.55 -16.28
N THR A 15 18.10 6.73 -16.90
CA THR A 15 16.80 7.17 -17.47
C THR A 15 15.65 7.03 -16.48
N PHE A 16 15.63 5.98 -15.66
CA PHE A 16 14.57 5.71 -14.68
C PHE A 16 14.82 6.46 -13.36
N THR A 17 14.87 7.78 -13.44
CA THR A 17 15.14 8.69 -12.31
C THR A 17 14.16 9.87 -12.32
N GLY A 18 14.06 10.60 -11.20
CA GLY A 18 13.30 11.85 -11.07
C GLY A 18 11.90 11.82 -11.70
N ALA A 19 11.64 12.74 -12.63
CA ALA A 19 10.34 12.89 -13.29
C ALA A 19 9.91 11.67 -14.13
N THR A 20 10.85 10.95 -14.73
CA THR A 20 10.52 9.72 -15.45
C THR A 20 9.99 8.66 -14.49
N LEU A 21 10.68 8.47 -13.37
CA LEU A 21 10.25 7.56 -12.31
C LEU A 21 8.89 7.98 -11.73
N GLY A 22 8.69 9.28 -11.47
CA GLY A 22 7.42 9.82 -10.98
C GLY A 22 6.23 9.49 -11.88
N ARG A 23 6.34 9.81 -13.19
CA ARG A 23 5.30 9.49 -14.17
C ARG A 23 5.06 7.99 -14.29
N SER A 24 6.11 7.17 -14.31
CA SER A 24 5.99 5.72 -14.39
C SER A 24 5.28 5.13 -13.18
N GLN A 25 5.61 5.59 -11.96
CA GLN A 25 4.93 5.13 -10.75
C GLN A 25 3.47 5.59 -10.70
N LEU A 26 3.18 6.84 -11.09
CA LEU A 26 1.82 7.35 -11.12
C LEU A 26 0.94 6.56 -12.10
N GLU A 27 1.45 6.30 -13.31
CA GLU A 27 0.78 5.51 -14.35
C GLU A 27 0.54 4.07 -13.90
N LEU A 28 1.57 3.42 -13.32
CA LEU A 28 1.49 2.04 -12.87
C LEU A 28 0.39 1.85 -11.82
N TRP A 29 0.37 2.68 -10.77
CA TRP A 29 -0.55 2.51 -9.65
C TRP A 29 -1.97 2.96 -9.96
N SER A 30 -2.15 4.08 -10.68
CA SER A 30 -3.49 4.54 -11.09
C SER A 30 -4.15 3.55 -12.05
N ARG A 31 -3.40 3.05 -13.05
CA ARG A 31 -3.90 2.00 -13.95
C ARG A 31 -4.20 0.71 -13.19
N GLY A 32 -3.34 0.32 -12.25
CA GLY A 32 -3.57 -0.86 -11.41
C GLY A 32 -4.88 -0.79 -10.65
N LEU A 33 -5.16 0.33 -9.97
CA LEU A 33 -6.42 0.54 -9.25
C LEU A 33 -7.63 0.49 -10.20
N ARG A 34 -7.58 1.23 -11.31
CA ARG A 34 -8.68 1.25 -12.27
C ARG A 34 -8.98 -0.14 -12.84
N VAL A 35 -7.96 -0.87 -13.29
CA VAL A 35 -8.12 -2.23 -13.84
C VAL A 35 -8.63 -3.20 -12.77
N PHE A 36 -8.13 -3.09 -11.53
CA PHE A 36 -8.64 -3.92 -10.43
C PHE A 36 -10.11 -3.64 -10.16
N THR A 37 -10.52 -2.38 -10.08
CA THR A 37 -11.92 -1.98 -9.88
C THR A 37 -12.83 -2.48 -11.01
N GLU A 38 -12.42 -2.28 -12.28
CA GLU A 38 -13.14 -2.78 -13.46
C GLU A 38 -13.28 -4.30 -13.46
N SER A 39 -12.24 -5.03 -13.05
CA SER A 39 -12.26 -6.49 -12.96
C SER A 39 -13.12 -6.96 -11.80
N ARG A 40 -12.97 -6.37 -10.61
CA ARG A 40 -13.72 -6.71 -9.39
C ARG A 40 -15.22 -6.60 -9.61
N ALA A 41 -15.68 -5.60 -10.37
CA ALA A 41 -17.10 -5.41 -10.71
C ALA A 41 -17.73 -6.60 -11.47
N ARG A 42 -16.91 -7.52 -12.01
CA ARG A 42 -17.37 -8.72 -12.76
C ARG A 42 -17.40 -10.00 -11.91
N HIS A 43 -17.05 -9.91 -10.63
CA HIS A 43 -16.95 -11.04 -9.71
C HIS A 43 -17.90 -10.89 -8.52
N ASN A 44 -18.10 -11.97 -7.75
CA ASN A 44 -18.93 -11.91 -6.55
C ASN A 44 -18.28 -10.94 -5.54
N PRO A 45 -18.96 -9.84 -5.13
CA PRO A 45 -18.41 -8.88 -4.18
C PRO A 45 -18.06 -9.49 -2.82
N GLU A 46 -18.71 -10.59 -2.42
CA GLU A 46 -18.44 -11.29 -1.15
C GLU A 46 -17.05 -11.95 -1.11
N GLN A 47 -16.37 -12.09 -2.26
CA GLN A 47 -15.00 -12.60 -2.34
C GLN A 47 -13.93 -11.52 -2.08
N PHE A 48 -14.35 -10.28 -1.82
CA PHE A 48 -13.45 -9.15 -1.61
C PHE A 48 -13.72 -8.49 -0.26
N LEU A 49 -12.65 -8.15 0.45
CA LEU A 49 -12.70 -7.38 1.69
C LEU A 49 -11.82 -6.16 1.54
N ASP A 50 -12.40 -4.98 1.73
CA ASP A 50 -11.66 -3.72 1.77
C ASP A 50 -11.18 -3.43 3.19
N VAL A 51 -9.92 -3.02 3.33
CA VAL A 51 -9.31 -2.65 4.60
C VAL A 51 -8.76 -1.25 4.48
N ASP A 52 -9.33 -0.32 5.24
CA ASP A 52 -8.79 1.02 5.37
C ASP A 52 -7.46 1.00 6.14
N PHE A 53 -6.47 1.73 5.62
CA PHE A 53 -5.13 1.76 6.21
C PHE A 53 -5.09 2.42 7.59
N ALA A 54 -5.91 3.44 7.84
CA ALA A 54 -6.01 4.07 9.15
C ALA A 54 -6.64 3.13 10.18
N ASP A 55 -7.66 2.37 9.79
CA ASP A 55 -8.25 1.33 10.63
C ASP A 55 -7.26 0.21 10.96
N LEU A 56 -6.50 -0.27 9.96
CA LEU A 56 -5.44 -1.25 10.18
C LEU A 56 -4.40 -0.75 11.18
N ARG A 57 -3.97 0.52 11.06
CA ARG A 57 -2.99 1.11 11.97
C ARG A 57 -3.52 1.29 13.39
N ARG A 58 -4.81 1.60 13.53
CA ARG A 58 -5.47 1.85 14.82
C ARG A 58 -5.72 0.54 15.56
N ASP A 59 -6.13 -0.50 14.83
CA ASP A 59 -6.48 -1.81 15.39
C ASP A 59 -6.06 -2.95 14.44
N PRO A 60 -4.78 -3.36 14.48
CA PRO A 60 -4.27 -4.46 13.66
C PRO A 60 -4.97 -5.79 13.97
N MET A 61 -5.17 -6.11 15.26
CA MET A 61 -5.81 -7.36 15.67
C MET A 61 -7.26 -7.44 15.17
N GLY A 62 -8.08 -6.43 15.45
CA GLY A 62 -9.46 -6.40 15.00
C GLY A 62 -9.56 -6.44 13.48
N THR A 63 -8.62 -5.82 12.76
CA THR A 63 -8.57 -5.92 11.29
C THR A 63 -8.28 -7.33 10.80
N VAL A 64 -7.33 -8.05 11.41
CA VAL A 64 -7.06 -9.46 11.05
C VAL A 64 -8.25 -10.35 11.42
N GLU A 65 -8.91 -10.12 12.56
CA GLU A 65 -10.11 -10.88 12.93
C GLU A 65 -11.25 -10.68 11.92
N ARG A 66 -11.43 -9.48 11.36
CA ARG A 66 -12.39 -9.24 10.25
C ARG A 66 -12.02 -10.04 8.99
N VAL A 67 -10.73 -10.16 8.67
CA VAL A 67 -10.27 -10.98 7.53
C VAL A 67 -10.63 -12.45 7.75
N TYR A 68 -10.36 -13.01 8.93
CA TYR A 68 -10.73 -14.38 9.26
C TYR A 68 -12.24 -14.61 9.20
N ALA A 69 -13.03 -13.66 9.71
CA ALA A 69 -14.48 -13.72 9.67
C ALA A 69 -15.01 -13.69 8.22
N ALA A 70 -14.47 -12.83 7.36
CA ALA A 70 -14.85 -12.76 5.94
C ALA A 70 -14.52 -14.05 5.18
N LEU A 71 -13.45 -14.75 5.58
CA LEU A 71 -13.08 -16.05 5.01
C LEU A 71 -13.88 -17.23 5.62
N GLY A 72 -14.67 -17.00 6.67
CA GLY A 72 -15.36 -18.05 7.41
C GLY A 72 -14.40 -19.01 8.14
N ILE A 73 -13.18 -18.56 8.45
CA ILE A 73 -12.15 -19.38 9.09
C ILE A 73 -12.05 -19.00 10.57
N PRO A 74 -12.17 -19.96 11.51
CA PRO A 74 -11.90 -19.68 12.92
C PRO A 74 -10.43 -19.31 13.13
N MET A 75 -10.18 -18.18 13.78
CA MET A 75 -8.82 -17.79 14.14
C MET A 75 -8.34 -18.61 15.34
N SER A 76 -7.19 -19.28 15.19
CA SER A 76 -6.56 -20.05 16.26
C SER A 76 -5.83 -19.17 17.26
N GLU A 77 -5.54 -19.69 18.45
CA GLU A 77 -4.73 -18.95 19.43
C GLU A 77 -3.29 -18.72 18.93
N ALA A 78 -2.74 -19.67 18.18
CA ALA A 78 -1.44 -19.51 17.55
C ALA A 78 -1.42 -18.34 16.55
N ALA A 79 -2.47 -18.20 15.74
CA ALA A 79 -2.62 -17.07 14.82
C ALA A 79 -2.74 -15.74 15.58
N ARG A 80 -3.56 -15.69 16.65
CA ARG A 80 -3.66 -14.49 17.51
C ARG A 80 -2.33 -14.11 18.13
N SER A 81 -1.59 -15.09 18.62
CA SER A 81 -0.25 -14.85 19.16
C SER A 81 0.71 -14.30 18.10
N GLY A 82 0.70 -14.85 16.89
CA GLY A 82 1.53 -14.37 15.79
C GLY A 82 1.23 -12.93 15.41
N VAL A 83 -0.05 -12.55 15.33
CA VAL A 83 -0.45 -11.15 15.06
C VAL A 83 0.05 -10.21 16.16
N ARG A 84 -0.09 -10.58 17.44
CA ARG A 84 0.42 -9.78 18.55
C ARG A 84 1.94 -9.58 18.47
N THR A 85 2.69 -10.65 18.19
CA THR A 85 4.15 -10.56 18.03
C THR A 85 4.53 -9.60 16.90
N LEU A 86 3.92 -9.74 15.72
CA LEU A 86 4.21 -8.87 14.58
C LEU A 86 3.84 -7.41 14.84
N ASP A 87 2.73 -7.16 15.55
CA ASP A 87 2.33 -5.81 15.93
C ASP A 87 3.37 -5.16 16.86
N GLU A 88 3.81 -5.88 17.89
CA GLU A 88 4.86 -5.42 18.81
C GLU A 88 6.22 -5.21 18.13
N GLU A 89 6.62 -6.11 17.23
CA GLU A 89 7.83 -5.94 16.40
C GLU A 89 7.72 -4.70 15.51
N SER A 90 6.54 -4.44 14.95
CA SER A 90 6.31 -3.25 14.12
C SER A 90 6.51 -1.96 14.92
N LYS A 91 6.18 -1.96 16.22
CA LYS A 91 6.31 -0.81 17.14
C LYS A 91 7.76 -0.57 17.58
N THR A 92 8.62 -1.60 17.59
CA THR A 92 9.92 -1.57 18.29
C THR A 92 11.15 -1.51 17.37
N GLY A 93 10.99 -1.34 16.06
CA GLY A 93 12.09 -1.14 15.10
C GLY A 93 12.56 0.31 14.88
N ALA A 94 13.65 0.49 14.12
CA ALA A 94 14.13 1.80 13.62
C ALA A 94 13.07 2.43 12.69
N ARG A 95 12.05 3.05 13.27
CA ARG A 95 10.76 3.31 12.60
C ARG A 95 10.74 4.53 11.66
N ALA A 96 11.87 5.18 11.40
CA ALA A 96 11.88 6.24 10.40
C ALA A 96 13.26 6.37 9.75
N PRO A 97 13.43 5.92 8.50
CA PRO A 97 14.27 6.68 7.60
C PRO A 97 13.65 8.08 7.52
N SER A 98 14.34 9.10 8.03
CA SER A 98 14.00 10.52 7.86
C SER A 98 14.29 10.99 6.43
N HIS A 99 14.00 10.14 5.44
CA HIS A 99 14.10 10.52 4.04
C HIS A 99 12.91 11.41 3.73
N THR A 100 13.10 12.71 3.94
CA THR A 100 12.25 13.76 3.40
C THR A 100 12.35 13.70 1.88
N TYR A 101 11.23 13.40 1.23
CA TYR A 101 11.03 13.54 -0.20
C TYR A 101 9.73 14.29 -0.43
N SER A 102 9.62 14.92 -1.60
CA SER A 102 8.43 15.63 -2.05
C SER A 102 7.92 15.03 -3.36
N LEU A 103 6.67 15.36 -3.72
CA LEU A 103 6.16 15.02 -5.06
C LEU A 103 6.97 15.75 -6.16
N ALA A 104 7.44 16.96 -5.87
CA ALA A 104 8.19 17.79 -6.80
C ALA A 104 9.55 17.17 -7.17
N ASP A 105 10.18 16.41 -6.27
CA ASP A 105 11.42 15.67 -6.55
C ASP A 105 11.24 14.66 -7.70
N TYR A 106 9.99 14.23 -7.93
CA TYR A 106 9.59 13.30 -8.98
C TYR A 106 8.74 13.97 -10.06
N GLY A 107 8.76 15.30 -10.16
CA GLY A 107 8.05 16.06 -11.19
C GLY A 107 6.53 15.92 -11.12
N LEU A 108 5.97 15.72 -9.92
CA LEU A 108 4.53 15.62 -9.66
C LEU A 108 4.09 16.70 -8.67
N ASP A 109 2.80 17.02 -8.69
CA ASP A 109 2.13 17.74 -7.61
C ASP A 109 0.91 16.97 -7.06
N ALA A 110 0.23 17.55 -6.08
CA ALA A 110 -0.92 16.93 -5.45
C ALA A 110 -2.12 16.79 -6.40
N ASP A 111 -2.29 17.71 -7.33
CA ASP A 111 -3.40 17.72 -8.29
C ASP A 111 -3.22 16.62 -9.34
N ASP A 112 -1.98 16.39 -9.80
CA ASP A 112 -1.63 15.26 -10.64
C ASP A 112 -2.00 13.93 -9.99
N VAL A 113 -1.70 13.77 -8.70
CA VAL A 113 -2.02 12.56 -7.94
C VAL A 113 -3.54 12.44 -7.77
N ALA A 114 -4.22 13.50 -7.30
CA ALA A 114 -5.65 13.48 -7.10
C ALA A 114 -6.41 13.15 -8.39
N ARG A 115 -6.01 13.75 -9.51
CA ARG A 115 -6.60 13.51 -10.83
C ARG A 115 -6.38 12.09 -11.32
N ALA A 116 -5.19 11.51 -11.10
CA ALA A 116 -4.89 10.16 -11.55
C ALA A 116 -5.61 9.07 -10.73
N PHE A 117 -5.93 9.35 -9.47
CA PHE A 117 -6.62 8.42 -8.57
C PHE A 117 -8.10 8.74 -8.38
N ALA A 118 -8.64 9.73 -9.08
CA ALA A 118 -10.08 9.96 -9.12
C ALA A 118 -10.75 8.74 -9.77
N THR A 119 -11.58 8.06 -8.98
CA THR A 119 -12.40 6.92 -9.40
C THR A 119 -13.79 7.36 -9.83
#